data_AF-A0A8J5FQ86-F1
#
_entry.id   AF-A0A8J5FQ86-F1
#
_cell.length_a   1.000
_cell.length_b   1.000
_cell.length_c   1.000
_cell.angle_alpha   90.00
_cell.angle_beta   90.00
_cell.angle_gamma   90.00
#
_symmetry.space_group_name_H-M   'P 1'
#
loop_
_entity.id
_entity.type
_entity.pdbx_description
1 polymer ?
#
loop_
_entity_poly.entity_id
_entity_poly.type
_entity_poly.pdbx_seq_one_letter_code
_entity_poly.pdbx_strand_id
1 'polypeptide(L)'
;MSRHIGRRQNTTKDHISNFDGRSDAVFCGVFDGHGPNGHMVARKVRDILPLNLRANSPSARASDGHLHFFKAWKDSFLKAFRVVDKELRLHPEIDCFCSGTTAVALVKQGQELVIGNVGDSRAVLGTRDENNSLIAVQLTRDLKPSLPREAERIRRHRGRVFALKNEPEVARVWLPNQNSPGLAMAPAFGDFCLKDFGLISVPEVSYRRVTAKDEFVVLATDGVWDALSNKDVVSIVASAPTRSSSLSSARSLVESAALAWKFKYPTSKIDDCAVVCLFLNSDESSSSTANSKEDGRRNDIEVAIA
;
A
#
# COMPACT_ATOMS: atom_id res chain seq x y z
N MET A 1 -6.41 1.48 -33.05
CA MET A 1 -5.82 2.85 -33.16
C MET A 1 -5.56 3.38 -31.76
N SER A 2 -4.55 4.25 -31.64
CA SER A 2 -4.07 4.93 -30.43
C SER A 2 -3.06 4.17 -29.57
N ARG A 3 -1.82 4.11 -30.06
CA ARG A 3 -0.63 4.15 -29.21
C ARG A 3 0.10 5.40 -29.67
N HIS A 4 0.13 6.46 -28.86
CA HIS A 4 1.05 7.63 -28.84
C HIS A 4 0.42 8.72 -27.96
N ILE A 5 0.14 8.39 -26.69
CA ILE A 5 -0.01 9.36 -25.61
C ILE A 5 1.04 8.96 -24.57
N GLY A 6 1.98 9.86 -24.26
CA GLY A 6 2.99 9.62 -23.22
C GLY A 6 2.32 9.15 -21.93
N ARG A 7 2.84 8.06 -21.33
CA ARG A 7 2.25 7.50 -20.10
C ARG A 7 2.40 8.54 -19.00
N ARG A 8 1.30 8.94 -18.37
CA ARG A 8 1.34 9.62 -17.08
C ARG A 8 1.61 8.54 -16.02
N GLN A 9 2.59 8.77 -15.16
CA GLN A 9 2.89 7.88 -14.03
C GLN A 9 1.64 7.79 -13.15
N ASN A 10 1.04 6.60 -13.10
CA ASN A 10 -0.26 6.38 -12.47
C ASN A 10 -0.15 6.08 -10.97
N THR A 11 0.99 5.58 -10.54
CA THR A 11 1.26 5.26 -9.15
C THR A 11 1.76 6.50 -8.40
N THR A 12 1.44 6.58 -7.12
CA THR A 12 1.99 7.60 -6.23
C THR A 12 2.23 7.05 -4.84
N LYS A 13 2.93 7.83 -4.04
CA LYS A 13 3.36 7.47 -2.69
C LYS A 13 3.45 8.71 -1.83
N ASP A 14 3.33 8.53 -0.52
CA ASP A 14 3.56 9.60 0.44
C ASP A 14 4.10 9.04 1.76
N HIS A 15 4.83 9.90 2.46
CA HIS A 15 5.22 9.66 3.84
C HIS A 15 5.16 10.96 4.63
N ILE A 16 4.72 10.87 5.87
CA ILE A 16 4.64 12.01 6.77
C ILE A 16 5.22 11.62 8.13
N SER A 17 6.40 12.16 8.44
CA SER A 17 6.95 12.13 9.80
C SER A 17 6.14 13.06 10.72
N ASN A 18 6.17 12.80 12.03
CA ASN A 18 5.42 13.55 13.03
C ASN A 18 3.91 13.60 12.72
N PHE A 19 3.35 12.46 12.31
CA PHE A 19 1.96 12.37 11.89
C PHE A 19 1.02 12.77 13.04
N ASP A 20 -0.04 13.54 12.73
CA ASP A 20 -0.96 14.09 13.75
C ASP A 20 -0.25 14.95 14.82
N GLY A 21 0.90 15.54 14.49
CA GLY A 21 1.71 16.33 15.43
C GLY A 21 2.44 15.51 16.49
N ARG A 22 2.43 14.18 16.39
CA ARG A 22 3.05 13.26 17.36
C ARG A 22 4.42 12.83 16.86
N SER A 23 5.48 13.12 17.62
CA SER A 23 6.86 12.84 17.21
C SER A 23 7.18 11.37 17.02
N ASP A 24 6.42 10.48 17.66
CA ASP A 24 6.55 9.03 17.56
C ASP A 24 5.66 8.42 16.46
N ALA A 25 4.94 9.25 15.71
CA ALA A 25 4.00 8.80 14.69
C ALA A 25 4.48 9.04 13.26
N VAL A 26 4.24 8.06 12.39
CA VAL A 26 4.56 8.10 10.97
C VAL A 26 3.36 7.60 10.17
N PHE A 27 3.04 8.29 9.09
CA PHE A 27 2.16 7.79 8.04
C PHE A 27 3.00 7.42 6.80
N CYS A 28 2.69 6.29 6.18
CA CYS A 28 3.21 5.89 4.87
C CYS A 28 2.04 5.38 4.01
N GLY A 29 2.09 5.62 2.70
CA GLY A 29 1.12 5.02 1.78
C GLY A 29 1.63 4.91 0.36
N VAL A 30 1.18 3.87 -0.35
CA VAL A 30 1.32 3.74 -1.81
C VAL A 30 -0.04 3.51 -2.44
N PHE A 31 -0.22 4.07 -3.63
CA PHE A 31 -1.49 4.17 -4.33
C PHE A 31 -1.25 3.85 -5.80
N ASP A 32 -1.86 2.78 -6.30
CA ASP A 32 -1.78 2.39 -7.70
C ASP A 32 -3.01 2.88 -8.45
N GLY A 33 -2.84 3.81 -9.38
CA GLY A 33 -3.94 4.40 -10.14
C GLY A 33 -4.23 3.63 -11.42
N HIS A 34 -5.51 3.48 -11.75
CA HIS A 34 -5.92 2.83 -13.00
C HIS A 34 -7.12 3.52 -13.64
N GLY A 35 -7.38 3.15 -14.90
CA GLY A 35 -8.36 3.83 -15.74
C GLY A 35 -7.87 5.17 -16.30
N PRO A 36 -8.71 5.90 -17.05
CA PRO A 36 -8.31 7.10 -17.79
C PRO A 36 -7.70 8.21 -16.91
N ASN A 37 -8.22 8.37 -15.69
CA ASN A 37 -7.76 9.38 -14.72
C ASN A 37 -7.08 8.76 -13.49
N GLY A 38 -6.58 7.52 -13.59
CA GLY A 38 -5.97 6.79 -12.47
C GLY A 38 -4.92 7.60 -11.70
N HIS A 39 -3.95 8.19 -12.41
CA HIS A 39 -2.96 9.10 -11.82
C HIS A 39 -3.55 10.27 -11.02
N MET A 40 -4.71 10.82 -11.43
CA MET A 40 -5.37 11.92 -10.71
C MET A 40 -6.11 11.40 -9.48
N VAL A 41 -6.79 10.25 -9.59
CA VAL A 41 -7.47 9.60 -8.47
C VAL A 41 -6.45 9.18 -7.41
N ALA A 42 -5.37 8.50 -7.78
CA ALA A 42 -4.28 8.11 -6.89
C ALA A 42 -3.66 9.31 -6.17
N ARG A 43 -3.37 10.40 -6.90
CA ARG A 43 -2.87 11.65 -6.32
C ARG A 43 -3.87 12.28 -5.35
N LYS A 44 -5.16 12.33 -5.72
CA LYS A 44 -6.19 12.88 -4.84
C LYS A 44 -6.26 12.09 -3.54
N VAL A 45 -6.35 10.75 -3.62
CA VAL A 45 -6.38 9.87 -2.44
C VAL A 45 -5.14 10.05 -1.57
N ARG A 46 -3.95 10.09 -2.18
CA ARG A 46 -2.69 10.39 -1.48
C ARG A 46 -2.77 11.68 -0.66
N ASP A 47 -3.32 12.75 -1.26
CA ASP A 47 -3.36 14.07 -0.62
C ASP A 47 -4.43 14.15 0.50
N ILE A 48 -5.58 13.48 0.34
CA ILE A 48 -6.71 13.62 1.29
C ILE A 48 -6.83 12.51 2.33
N LEU A 49 -6.28 11.32 2.08
CA LEU A 49 -6.36 10.20 3.03
C LEU A 49 -5.65 10.50 4.36
N PRO A 50 -4.41 11.04 4.38
CA PRO A 50 -3.73 11.36 5.63
C PRO A 50 -4.47 12.43 6.43
N LEU A 51 -5.08 13.41 5.74
CA LEU A 51 -5.90 14.46 6.37
C LEU A 51 -7.14 13.87 7.05
N ASN A 52 -7.83 12.96 6.35
CA ASN A 52 -9.00 12.28 6.89
C ASN A 52 -8.66 11.32 8.04
N LEU A 53 -7.49 10.67 8.01
CA LEU A 53 -7.00 9.87 9.13
C LEU A 53 -6.68 10.75 10.36
N ARG A 54 -6.08 11.93 10.16
CA ARG A 54 -5.83 12.91 11.24
C ARG A 54 -7.11 13.46 11.84
N ALA A 55 -8.06 13.86 10.99
CA ALA A 55 -9.36 14.38 11.45
C ALA A 55 -10.16 13.35 12.28
N ASN A 56 -9.84 12.06 12.11
CA ASN A 56 -10.42 10.96 12.86
C ASN A 56 -9.38 10.27 13.76
N SER A 57 -8.27 10.94 14.04
CA SER A 57 -7.20 10.39 14.88
C SER A 57 -7.77 10.13 16.27
N PRO A 58 -7.59 8.93 16.81
CA PRO A 58 -8.12 8.63 18.12
C PRO A 58 -7.35 9.40 19.19
N SER A 59 -8.08 9.85 20.23
CA SER A 59 -7.45 10.34 21.46
C SER A 59 -6.70 9.23 22.20
N ALA A 60 -6.94 7.97 21.83
CA ALA A 60 -6.25 6.80 22.35
C ALA A 60 -4.74 6.93 22.16
N ARG A 61 -4.02 6.76 23.26
CA ARG A 61 -2.56 6.66 23.29
C ARG A 61 -2.16 5.19 23.20
N ALA A 62 -0.93 4.92 22.76
CA ALA A 62 -0.37 3.57 22.79
C ALA A 62 -0.36 2.97 24.23
N SER A 63 -0.33 3.83 25.25
CA SER A 63 -0.43 3.47 26.67
C SER A 63 -1.79 2.93 27.10
N ASP A 64 -2.86 3.18 26.32
CA ASP A 64 -4.24 2.81 26.70
C ASP A 64 -4.55 1.32 26.40
N GLY A 65 -3.54 0.57 25.97
CA GLY A 65 -3.62 -0.84 25.64
C GLY A 65 -3.82 -1.11 24.14
N HIS A 66 -3.10 -2.12 23.64
CA HIS A 66 -3.04 -2.49 22.22
C HIS A 66 -4.42 -2.69 21.57
N LEU A 67 -5.35 -3.32 22.28
CA LEU A 67 -6.69 -3.59 21.75
C LEU A 67 -7.50 -2.30 21.56
N HIS A 68 -7.42 -1.38 22.51
CA HIS A 68 -8.09 -0.08 22.43
C HIS A 68 -7.49 0.77 21.30
N PHE A 69 -6.15 0.80 21.23
CA PHE A 69 -5.42 1.47 20.16
C PHE A 69 -5.82 0.95 18.78
N PHE A 70 -5.80 -0.38 18.59
CA PHE A 70 -6.18 -0.99 17.32
C PHE A 70 -7.63 -0.68 16.95
N LYS A 71 -8.58 -0.83 17.88
CA LYS A 71 -9.99 -0.54 17.62
C LYS A 71 -10.18 0.90 17.16
N ALA A 72 -9.57 1.85 17.86
CA ALA A 72 -9.73 3.26 17.57
C ALA A 72 -9.13 3.66 16.21
N TRP A 73 -7.94 3.14 15.88
CA TRP A 73 -7.37 3.34 14.54
C TRP A 73 -8.12 2.60 13.45
N LYS A 74 -8.63 1.39 13.71
CA LYS A 74 -9.48 0.66 12.76
C LYS A 74 -10.72 1.47 12.40
N ASP A 75 -11.39 2.05 13.38
CA ASP A 75 -12.56 2.91 13.16
C ASP A 75 -12.17 4.17 12.36
N SER A 76 -11.00 4.76 12.65
CA SER A 76 -10.44 5.88 11.88
C SER A 76 -10.20 5.52 10.41
N PHE A 77 -9.56 4.39 10.12
CA PHE A 77 -9.33 3.88 8.77
C PHE A 77 -10.66 3.65 8.02
N LEU A 78 -11.61 2.96 8.64
CA LEU A 78 -12.93 2.70 8.05
C LEU A 78 -13.67 4.00 7.72
N LYS A 79 -13.62 4.99 8.62
CA LYS A 79 -14.27 6.29 8.42
C LYS A 79 -13.56 7.12 7.35
N ALA A 80 -12.23 7.18 7.39
CA ALA A 80 -11.42 7.93 6.44
C ALA A 80 -11.61 7.40 5.02
N PHE A 81 -11.52 6.09 4.81
CA PHE A 81 -11.73 5.48 3.48
C PHE A 81 -13.13 5.77 2.96
N ARG A 82 -14.17 5.68 3.80
CA ARG A 82 -15.54 6.04 3.40
C ARG A 82 -15.66 7.51 2.97
N VAL A 83 -15.04 8.44 3.71
CA VAL A 83 -15.09 9.87 3.39
C VAL A 83 -14.34 10.17 2.09
N VAL A 84 -13.13 9.62 1.94
CA VAL A 84 -12.31 9.77 0.74
C VAL A 84 -13.04 9.25 -0.51
N ASP A 85 -13.65 8.06 -0.46
CA ASP A 85 -14.40 7.51 -1.60
C ASP A 85 -15.64 8.37 -1.92
N LYS A 86 -16.30 8.95 -0.91
CA LYS A 86 -17.41 9.88 -1.13
C LYS A 86 -16.94 11.19 -1.77
N GLU A 87 -15.80 11.73 -1.36
CA GLU A 87 -15.20 12.92 -1.97
C GLU A 87 -14.83 12.67 -3.44
N LEU A 88 -14.26 11.51 -3.76
CA LEU A 88 -14.00 11.11 -5.16
C LEU A 88 -15.28 11.06 -5.99
N ARG A 89 -16.38 10.52 -5.45
CA ARG A 89 -17.67 10.45 -6.15
C ARG A 89 -18.22 11.82 -6.52
N LEU A 90 -17.96 12.82 -5.68
CA LEU A 90 -18.46 14.18 -5.82
C LEU A 90 -17.43 15.11 -6.49
N HIS A 91 -16.29 14.59 -6.93
CA HIS A 91 -15.22 15.42 -7.49
C HIS A 91 -15.64 16.00 -8.85
N PRO A 92 -15.66 17.33 -9.03
CA PRO A 92 -16.22 17.95 -10.24
C PRO A 92 -15.35 17.76 -11.48
N GLU A 93 -14.03 17.62 -11.30
CA GLU A 93 -13.05 17.65 -12.39
C GLU A 93 -12.42 16.29 -12.73
N ILE A 94 -12.51 15.31 -11.81
CA ILE A 94 -11.84 14.02 -11.97
C ILE A 94 -12.92 12.97 -12.20
N ASP A 95 -13.01 12.46 -13.43
CA ASP A 95 -13.90 11.35 -13.71
C ASP A 95 -13.38 10.06 -13.05
N CYS A 96 -14.01 9.75 -11.92
CA CYS A 96 -13.77 8.56 -11.10
C CYS A 96 -14.75 7.42 -11.44
N PHE A 97 -15.58 7.54 -12.48
CA PHE A 97 -16.58 6.53 -12.82
C PHE A 97 -15.94 5.24 -13.33
N CYS A 98 -14.93 5.36 -14.19
CA CYS A 98 -14.12 4.25 -14.71
C CYS A 98 -12.62 4.42 -14.38
N SER A 99 -12.31 5.25 -13.38
CA SER A 99 -10.94 5.44 -12.87
C SER A 99 -10.94 5.20 -11.37
N GLY A 100 -9.88 4.57 -10.89
CA GLY A 100 -9.77 4.19 -9.49
C GLY A 100 -8.34 4.13 -9.02
N THR A 101 -8.17 3.73 -7.77
CA THR A 101 -6.85 3.44 -7.22
C THR A 101 -6.89 2.39 -6.10
N THR A 102 -5.83 1.61 -5.96
CA THR A 102 -5.54 0.87 -4.74
C THR A 102 -5.12 1.82 -3.60
N ALA A 103 -5.04 1.32 -2.38
CA ALA A 103 -4.32 1.99 -1.32
C ALA A 103 -3.89 0.98 -0.26
N VAL A 104 -2.58 0.88 -0.03
CA VAL A 104 -2.06 0.34 1.24
C VAL A 104 -1.44 1.49 2.02
N ALA A 105 -2.00 1.75 3.20
CA ALA A 105 -1.64 2.87 4.06
C ALA A 105 -1.35 2.38 5.49
N LEU A 106 -0.26 2.85 6.06
CA LEU A 106 0.27 2.45 7.35
C LEU A 106 0.35 3.66 8.28
N VAL A 107 -0.14 3.50 9.50
CA VAL A 107 0.13 4.40 10.61
C VAL A 107 0.96 3.65 11.64
N LYS A 108 2.17 4.15 11.92
CA LYS A 108 3.01 3.75 13.05
C LYS A 108 2.86 4.78 14.14
N GLN A 109 2.65 4.37 15.39
CA GLN A 109 2.80 5.23 16.56
C GLN A 109 3.53 4.46 17.66
N GLY A 110 4.73 4.91 18.03
CA GLY A 110 5.59 4.15 18.92
C GLY A 110 5.91 2.77 18.34
N GLN A 111 5.48 1.71 19.01
CA GLN A 111 5.60 0.31 18.56
C GLN A 111 4.34 -0.21 17.86
N GLU A 112 3.27 0.57 17.78
CA GLU A 112 1.99 0.11 17.23
C GLU A 112 1.94 0.38 15.73
N LEU A 113 1.64 -0.65 14.92
CA LEU A 113 1.38 -0.53 13.48
C LEU A 113 -0.06 -0.89 13.19
N VAL A 114 -0.77 0.00 12.50
CA VAL A 114 -2.10 -0.25 11.93
C VAL A 114 -2.03 0.00 10.43
N ILE A 115 -2.53 -0.95 9.64
CA ILE A 115 -2.42 -0.92 8.18
C ILE A 115 -3.81 -1.10 7.60
N GLY A 116 -4.24 -0.19 6.74
CA GLY A 116 -5.45 -0.30 5.93
C GLY A 116 -5.10 -0.61 4.48
N ASN A 117 -5.70 -1.66 3.92
CA ASN A 117 -5.50 -2.07 2.52
C ASN A 117 -6.81 -2.13 1.73
N VAL A 118 -6.82 -1.53 0.54
CA VAL A 118 -7.75 -1.83 -0.55
C VAL A 118 -6.96 -2.12 -1.82
N GLY A 119 -7.32 -3.22 -2.50
CA GLY A 119 -6.67 -3.67 -3.71
C GLY A 119 -5.52 -4.64 -3.45
N ASP A 120 -4.59 -4.69 -4.38
CA ASP A 120 -3.51 -5.67 -4.49
C ASP A 120 -2.10 -5.08 -4.35
N SER A 121 -2.00 -3.80 -3.98
CA SER A 121 -0.78 -3.30 -3.35
C SER A 121 -0.56 -3.98 -1.99
N ARG A 122 0.69 -4.14 -1.59
CA ARG A 122 1.06 -5.01 -0.44
C ARG A 122 2.07 -4.35 0.48
N ALA A 123 1.92 -4.64 1.78
CA ALA A 123 2.90 -4.35 2.82
C ALA A 123 3.60 -5.65 3.29
N VAL A 124 4.92 -5.62 3.39
CA VAL A 124 5.77 -6.75 3.82
C VAL A 124 6.75 -6.28 4.87
N LEU A 125 6.90 -7.04 5.95
CA LEU A 125 7.86 -6.83 7.02
C LEU A 125 9.13 -7.67 6.77
N GLY A 126 10.30 -7.03 6.89
CA GLY A 126 11.57 -7.71 7.14
C GLY A 126 11.78 -7.87 8.65
N THR A 127 11.86 -9.11 9.12
CA THR A 127 12.09 -9.43 10.55
C THR A 127 13.08 -10.57 10.69
N ARG A 128 13.80 -10.62 11.81
CA ARG A 128 14.64 -11.75 12.19
C ARG A 128 13.80 -12.89 12.76
N ASP A 129 14.10 -14.12 12.36
CA ASP A 129 13.53 -15.32 12.96
C ASP A 129 14.29 -15.74 14.24
N GLU A 130 14.12 -16.98 14.71
CA GLU A 130 14.83 -17.51 15.88
C GLU A 130 16.32 -17.78 15.62
N ASN A 131 16.70 -18.03 14.36
CA ASN A 131 18.07 -18.28 13.93
C ASN A 131 18.78 -16.98 13.50
N ASN A 132 18.19 -15.82 13.80
CA ASN A 132 18.66 -14.50 13.38
C ASN A 132 18.75 -14.34 11.84
N SER A 133 18.02 -15.17 11.10
CA SER A 133 17.89 -15.06 9.64
C SER A 133 16.82 -14.05 9.30
N LEU A 134 17.12 -13.16 8.35
CA LEU A 134 16.13 -12.18 7.89
C LEU A 134 15.08 -12.88 7.02
N ILE A 135 13.82 -12.78 7.43
CA ILE A 135 12.67 -13.38 6.76
C ILE A 135 11.64 -12.32 6.38
N ALA A 136 10.84 -12.65 5.36
CA ALA A 136 9.74 -11.81 4.90
C ALA A 136 8.41 -12.27 5.51
N VAL A 137 7.69 -11.36 6.16
CA VAL A 137 6.35 -11.58 6.70
C VAL A 137 5.37 -10.65 6.01
N GLN A 138 4.42 -11.20 5.26
CA GLN A 138 3.40 -10.41 4.57
C GLN A 138 2.37 -9.87 5.57
N LEU A 139 2.20 -8.54 5.62
CA LEU A 139 1.33 -7.84 6.58
C LEU A 139 -0.08 -7.58 6.04
N THR A 140 -0.24 -7.53 4.71
CA THR A 140 -1.53 -7.37 4.03
C THR A 140 -1.72 -8.43 2.97
N ARG A 141 -2.96 -8.88 2.78
CA ARG A 141 -3.31 -9.80 1.70
C ARG A 141 -3.66 -9.00 0.44
N ASP A 142 -3.24 -9.47 -0.71
CA ASP A 142 -3.64 -8.93 -2.01
C ASP A 142 -5.11 -9.27 -2.25
N LEU A 143 -5.94 -8.24 -2.38
CA LEU A 143 -7.38 -8.41 -2.51
C LEU A 143 -7.75 -8.56 -3.98
N LYS A 144 -7.65 -9.81 -4.45
CA LYS A 144 -7.98 -10.21 -5.82
C LYS A 144 -9.46 -10.65 -5.92
N PRO A 145 -10.12 -10.45 -7.08
CA PRO A 145 -11.52 -10.82 -7.28
C PRO A 145 -11.82 -12.31 -7.09
N SER A 146 -10.83 -13.18 -7.28
CA SER A 146 -10.93 -14.63 -7.13
C SER A 146 -11.03 -15.09 -5.67
N LEU A 147 -10.70 -14.24 -4.69
CA LEU A 147 -10.82 -14.59 -3.28
C LEU A 147 -12.28 -14.91 -2.94
N PRO A 148 -12.58 -15.98 -2.17
CA PRO A 148 -13.95 -16.43 -1.93
C PRO A 148 -14.89 -15.33 -1.45
N ARG A 149 -14.46 -14.51 -0.47
CA ARG A 149 -15.23 -13.40 0.09
C ARG A 149 -15.53 -12.30 -0.94
N GLU A 150 -14.55 -11.98 -1.78
CA GLU A 150 -14.68 -10.94 -2.81
C GLU A 150 -15.60 -11.44 -3.93
N ALA A 151 -15.35 -12.65 -4.42
CA ALA A 151 -16.13 -13.28 -5.48
C ALA A 151 -17.60 -13.47 -5.08
N GLU A 152 -17.87 -13.91 -3.85
CA GLU A 152 -19.21 -14.06 -3.31
C GLU A 152 -19.93 -12.71 -3.25
N ARG A 153 -19.26 -11.67 -2.72
CA ARG A 153 -19.83 -10.32 -2.65
C ARG A 153 -20.16 -9.78 -4.04
N ILE A 154 -19.24 -9.92 -5.00
CA ILE A 154 -19.42 -9.46 -6.38
C ILE A 154 -20.61 -10.15 -7.04
N ARG A 155 -20.68 -11.49 -6.96
CA ARG A 155 -21.79 -12.28 -7.53
C ARG A 155 -23.13 -11.96 -6.88
N ARG A 156 -23.17 -11.74 -5.56
CA ARG A 156 -24.38 -11.33 -4.83
C ARG A 156 -24.93 -10.00 -5.35
N HIS A 157 -24.07 -9.10 -5.81
CA HIS A 157 -24.43 -7.81 -6.41
C HIS A 157 -24.50 -7.87 -7.95
N ARG A 158 -24.67 -9.06 -8.53
CA ARG A 158 -24.81 -9.29 -9.98
C ARG A 158 -23.57 -8.95 -10.82
N GLY A 159 -22.46 -8.56 -10.19
CA GLY A 159 -21.17 -8.48 -10.88
C GLY A 159 -20.66 -9.87 -11.28
N ARG A 160 -19.76 -9.91 -12.26
CA ARG A 160 -19.17 -11.17 -12.74
C ARG A 160 -17.69 -11.22 -12.38
N VAL A 161 -17.22 -12.43 -12.09
CA VAL A 161 -15.80 -12.71 -11.77
C VAL A 161 -15.32 -13.86 -12.64
N PHE A 162 -14.40 -13.57 -13.55
CA PHE A 162 -13.71 -14.58 -14.36
C PHE A 162 -12.43 -14.00 -14.98
N ALA A 163 -11.53 -14.88 -15.40
CA ALA A 163 -10.32 -14.56 -16.14
C ALA A 163 -10.56 -14.64 -17.67
N LEU A 164 -9.86 -13.83 -18.45
CA LEU A 164 -9.94 -13.93 -19.91
C LEU A 164 -9.19 -15.18 -20.40
N LYS A 165 -9.59 -15.73 -21.57
CA LYS A 165 -8.96 -16.94 -22.13
C LYS A 165 -7.45 -16.78 -22.37
N ASN A 166 -7.00 -15.57 -22.72
CA ASN A 166 -5.60 -15.24 -22.95
C ASN A 166 -4.84 -14.84 -21.67
N GLU A 167 -5.53 -14.69 -20.53
CA GLU A 167 -4.95 -14.34 -19.22
C GLU A 167 -5.62 -15.18 -18.12
N PRO A 168 -5.51 -16.52 -18.14
CA PRO A 168 -6.29 -17.40 -17.26
C PRO A 168 -5.97 -17.25 -15.77
N GLU A 169 -4.80 -16.68 -15.44
CA GLU A 169 -4.35 -16.45 -14.06
C GLU A 169 -4.90 -15.14 -13.45
N VAL A 170 -5.45 -14.23 -14.27
CA VAL A 170 -5.89 -12.91 -13.84
C VAL A 170 -7.41 -12.84 -13.80
N ALA A 171 -7.99 -13.18 -12.65
CA ALA A 171 -9.42 -13.00 -12.41
C ALA A 171 -9.77 -11.51 -12.32
N ARG A 172 -10.83 -11.10 -13.03
CA ARG A 172 -11.27 -9.71 -13.10
C ARG A 172 -12.73 -9.54 -12.69
N VAL A 173 -13.07 -8.36 -12.20
CA VAL A 173 -14.45 -7.91 -11.97
C VAL A 173 -15.00 -7.31 -13.26
N TRP A 174 -16.20 -7.73 -13.63
CA TRP A 174 -16.90 -7.27 -14.82
C TRP A 174 -18.32 -6.85 -14.50
N LEU A 175 -18.84 -5.90 -15.29
CA LEU A 175 -20.25 -5.54 -15.27
C LEU A 175 -21.14 -6.72 -15.67
N PRO A 176 -22.43 -6.74 -15.27
CA PRO A 176 -23.33 -7.88 -15.51
C PRO A 176 -23.48 -8.24 -16.99
N ASN A 177 -23.59 -7.23 -17.86
CA ASN A 177 -23.93 -7.41 -19.27
C ASN A 177 -22.78 -7.13 -20.24
N GLN A 178 -21.59 -6.77 -19.74
CA GLN A 178 -20.45 -6.42 -20.58
C GLN A 178 -19.11 -6.77 -19.94
N ASN A 179 -18.15 -7.23 -20.75
CA ASN A 179 -16.79 -7.52 -20.31
C ASN A 179 -15.98 -6.21 -20.22
N SER A 180 -16.45 -5.30 -19.38
CA SER A 180 -15.84 -4.01 -19.07
C SER A 180 -16.19 -3.61 -17.64
N PRO A 181 -15.33 -2.87 -16.90
CA PRO A 181 -13.98 -2.45 -17.30
C PRO A 181 -12.93 -3.56 -17.18
N GLY A 182 -13.18 -4.62 -16.40
CA GLY A 182 -12.22 -5.72 -16.22
C GLY A 182 -11.17 -5.45 -15.14
N LEU A 183 -11.61 -5.06 -13.94
CA LEU A 183 -10.74 -4.68 -12.83
C LEU A 183 -10.06 -5.90 -12.20
N ALA A 184 -8.73 -5.90 -12.08
CA ALA A 184 -7.95 -7.06 -11.61
C ALA A 184 -7.86 -7.19 -10.08
N MET A 185 -8.42 -6.22 -9.34
CA MET A 185 -8.48 -6.17 -7.90
C MET A 185 -9.89 -5.84 -7.39
N ALA A 186 -10.18 -6.23 -6.15
CA ALA A 186 -11.36 -5.79 -5.42
C ALA A 186 -11.06 -5.98 -3.93
N PRO A 187 -11.18 -4.95 -3.07
CA PRO A 187 -11.78 -3.61 -3.25
C PRO A 187 -10.87 -2.56 -3.92
N ALA A 188 -11.43 -1.37 -4.22
CA ALA A 188 -10.69 -0.20 -4.73
C ALA A 188 -11.43 1.13 -4.41
N PHE A 189 -10.69 2.24 -4.42
CA PHE A 189 -11.25 3.60 -4.48
C PHE A 189 -11.66 3.95 -5.91
N GLY A 190 -12.67 4.80 -6.09
CA GLY A 190 -13.16 5.17 -7.43
C GLY A 190 -13.88 4.00 -8.11
N ASP A 191 -13.77 3.87 -9.44
CA ASP A 191 -14.51 2.88 -10.25
C ASP A 191 -16.00 2.83 -9.90
N PHE A 192 -16.66 3.99 -9.84
CA PHE A 192 -18.07 4.06 -9.45
C PHE A 192 -18.99 3.24 -10.35
N CYS A 193 -18.59 2.93 -11.58
CA CYS A 193 -19.30 2.00 -12.46
C CYS A 193 -19.44 0.59 -11.88
N LEU A 194 -18.55 0.15 -10.98
CA LEU A 194 -18.54 -1.19 -10.39
C LEU A 194 -19.08 -1.25 -8.95
N LYS A 195 -19.34 -0.12 -8.30
CA LYS A 195 -19.75 -0.08 -6.88
C LYS A 195 -21.08 -0.78 -6.63
N ASP A 196 -22.05 -0.60 -7.53
CA ASP A 196 -23.35 -1.28 -7.46
C ASP A 196 -23.26 -2.78 -7.79
N PHE A 197 -22.10 -3.23 -8.26
CA PHE A 197 -21.82 -4.61 -8.68
C PHE A 197 -20.80 -5.31 -7.77
N GLY A 198 -20.67 -4.83 -6.53
CA GLY A 198 -19.95 -5.49 -5.44
C GLY A 198 -18.49 -5.05 -5.24
N LEU A 199 -18.03 -4.06 -6.00
CA LEU A 199 -16.82 -3.32 -5.64
C LEU A 199 -17.11 -2.44 -4.42
N ILE A 200 -16.22 -2.43 -3.44
CA ILE A 200 -16.32 -1.58 -2.25
C ILE A 200 -15.02 -0.81 -2.07
N SER A 201 -15.02 0.21 -1.20
CA SER A 201 -13.83 0.96 -0.75
C SER A 201 -13.50 0.69 0.72
N VAL A 202 -14.11 -0.33 1.33
CA VAL A 202 -13.87 -0.68 2.73
C VAL A 202 -12.52 -1.40 2.85
N PRO A 203 -11.57 -0.88 3.65
CA PRO A 203 -10.26 -1.51 3.80
C PRO A 203 -10.31 -2.77 4.65
N GLU A 204 -9.44 -3.72 4.35
CA GLU A 204 -8.99 -4.70 5.33
C GLU A 204 -7.98 -4.00 6.26
N VAL A 205 -8.28 -3.96 7.56
CA VAL A 205 -7.41 -3.32 8.55
C VAL A 205 -6.73 -4.37 9.41
N SER A 206 -5.40 -4.40 9.39
CA SER A 206 -4.56 -5.27 10.20
C SER A 206 -3.76 -4.48 11.25
N TYR A 207 -3.27 -5.19 12.26
CA TYR A 207 -2.50 -4.64 13.36
C TYR A 207 -1.30 -5.53 13.67
N ARG A 208 -0.18 -4.89 14.00
CA ARG A 208 1.02 -5.55 14.52
C ARG A 208 1.71 -4.64 15.53
N ARG A 209 2.25 -5.24 16.59
CA ARG A 209 3.22 -4.57 17.45
C ARG A 209 4.63 -4.84 16.95
N VAL A 210 5.40 -3.77 16.75
CA VAL A 210 6.83 -3.81 16.39
C VAL A 210 7.63 -4.42 17.52
N THR A 211 8.53 -5.32 17.18
CA THR A 211 9.49 -5.92 18.11
C THR A 211 10.92 -5.54 17.76
N ALA A 212 11.87 -5.82 18.65
CA ALA A 212 13.30 -5.59 18.37
C ALA A 212 13.84 -6.44 17.20
N LYS A 213 13.11 -7.48 16.76
CA LYS A 213 13.46 -8.32 15.61
C LYS A 213 13.04 -7.70 14.27
N ASP A 214 12.12 -6.74 14.31
CA ASP A 214 11.54 -6.12 13.12
C ASP A 214 12.47 -5.01 12.62
N GLU A 215 12.97 -5.11 11.38
CA GLU A 215 13.97 -4.16 10.84
C GLU A 215 13.37 -3.11 9.92
N PHE A 216 12.41 -3.47 9.08
CA PHE A 216 11.79 -2.54 8.14
C PHE A 216 10.45 -3.06 7.61
N VAL A 217 9.61 -2.13 7.13
CA VAL A 217 8.38 -2.44 6.39
C VAL A 217 8.48 -1.85 4.99
N VAL A 218 8.17 -2.65 3.98
CA VAL A 218 8.07 -2.22 2.58
C VAL A 218 6.61 -2.17 2.17
N LEU A 219 6.16 -1.02 1.67
CA LEU A 219 4.89 -0.86 0.98
C LEU A 219 5.20 -0.68 -0.51
N ALA A 220 4.56 -1.46 -1.38
CA ALA A 220 4.71 -1.28 -2.81
C ALA A 220 3.45 -1.62 -3.62
N THR A 221 3.41 -1.15 -4.87
CA THR A 221 2.37 -1.51 -5.85
C THR A 221 2.65 -2.88 -6.48
N ASP A 222 1.68 -3.45 -7.19
CA ASP A 222 1.81 -4.75 -7.84
C ASP A 222 2.88 -4.75 -8.95
N GLY A 223 3.20 -3.59 -9.52
CA GLY A 223 4.41 -3.40 -10.34
C GLY A 223 5.70 -3.92 -9.69
N VAL A 224 5.78 -4.00 -8.36
CA VAL A 224 6.87 -4.72 -7.68
C VAL A 224 6.52 -6.18 -7.42
N TRP A 225 5.33 -6.45 -6.86
CA TRP A 225 4.95 -7.77 -6.35
C TRP A 225 4.65 -8.82 -7.42
N ASP A 226 4.32 -8.40 -8.63
CA ASP A 226 4.14 -9.29 -9.77
C ASP A 226 5.49 -9.71 -10.38
N ALA A 227 6.54 -8.91 -10.17
CA ALA A 227 7.89 -9.18 -10.67
C ALA A 227 8.81 -9.85 -9.65
N LEU A 228 8.68 -9.51 -8.37
CA LEU A 228 9.57 -9.97 -7.29
C LEU A 228 8.78 -10.66 -6.17
N SER A 229 9.35 -11.74 -5.61
CA SER A 229 8.76 -12.38 -4.43
C SER A 229 8.99 -11.55 -3.16
N ASN A 230 8.21 -11.82 -2.10
CA ASN A 230 8.42 -11.20 -0.79
C ASN A 230 9.87 -11.39 -0.29
N LYS A 231 10.46 -12.56 -0.55
CA LYS A 231 11.84 -12.88 -0.16
C LYS A 231 12.84 -12.06 -0.95
N ASP A 232 12.65 -11.91 -2.27
CA ASP A 232 13.52 -11.12 -3.12
C ASP A 232 13.52 -9.65 -2.67
N VAL A 233 12.35 -9.09 -2.40
CA VAL A 233 12.20 -7.70 -1.93
C VAL A 233 12.94 -7.50 -0.60
N VAL A 234 12.75 -8.37 0.39
CA VAL A 234 13.46 -8.27 1.68
C VAL A 234 14.96 -8.43 1.50
N SER A 235 15.41 -9.34 0.64
CA SER A 235 16.83 -9.55 0.33
C SER A 235 17.48 -8.32 -0.32
N ILE A 236 16.78 -7.67 -1.27
CA ILE A 236 17.26 -6.46 -1.95
C ILE A 236 17.38 -5.30 -0.96
N VAL A 237 16.36 -5.07 -0.12
CA VAL A 237 16.38 -3.99 0.88
C VAL A 237 17.53 -4.18 1.87
N ALA A 238 17.74 -5.41 2.34
CA ALA A 238 18.79 -5.74 3.29
C ALA A 238 20.21 -5.66 2.71
N SER A 239 20.34 -5.85 1.39
CA SER A 239 21.64 -5.80 0.69
C SER A 239 22.02 -4.38 0.25
N ALA A 240 21.10 -3.42 0.34
CA ALA A 240 21.35 -2.04 -0.06
C ALA A 240 22.34 -1.37 0.92
N PRO A 241 23.34 -0.64 0.44
CA PRO A 241 24.31 0.03 1.30
C PRO A 241 23.61 1.01 2.25
N THR A 242 23.81 0.86 3.55
CA THR A 242 23.27 1.80 4.53
C THR A 242 23.96 3.16 4.42
N ARG A 243 23.19 4.20 4.08
CA ARG A 243 23.43 5.61 4.45
C ARG A 243 24.61 6.36 3.81
N SER A 244 24.87 6.26 2.50
CA SER A 244 25.60 7.31 1.73
C SER A 244 25.76 7.07 0.21
N SER A 245 25.25 5.98 -0.36
CA SER A 245 25.29 5.78 -1.81
C SER A 245 24.19 6.57 -2.51
N SER A 246 24.40 6.93 -3.78
CA SER A 246 23.41 7.54 -4.67
C SER A 246 22.21 6.62 -5.02
N LEU A 247 22.10 5.45 -4.37
CA LEU A 247 21.07 4.43 -4.55
C LEU A 247 20.48 4.03 -3.19
N SER A 248 19.27 4.52 -2.90
CA SER A 248 18.45 4.08 -1.76
C SER A 248 17.93 2.66 -1.96
N SER A 249 17.56 1.96 -0.87
CA SER A 249 16.91 0.63 -0.94
C SER A 249 15.64 0.68 -1.78
N ALA A 250 14.84 1.74 -1.62
CA ALA A 250 13.63 1.94 -2.42
C ALA A 250 13.94 2.04 -3.93
N ARG A 251 15.02 2.73 -4.31
CA ARG A 251 15.45 2.85 -5.72
C ARG A 251 15.95 1.52 -6.27
N SER A 252 16.78 0.82 -5.52
CA SER A 252 17.28 -0.52 -5.88
C SER A 252 16.14 -1.52 -6.11
N LEU A 253 15.09 -1.46 -5.30
CA LEU A 253 13.88 -2.27 -5.48
C LEU A 253 13.16 -1.97 -6.79
N VAL A 254 12.93 -0.70 -7.10
CA VAL A 254 12.25 -0.29 -8.33
C VAL A 254 13.06 -0.70 -9.56
N GLU A 255 14.38 -0.51 -9.55
CA GLU A 255 15.26 -0.91 -10.65
C GLU A 255 15.30 -2.44 -10.83
N SER A 256 15.35 -3.19 -9.71
CA SER A 256 15.31 -4.66 -9.73
C SER A 256 13.98 -5.18 -10.26
N ALA A 257 12.85 -4.58 -9.86
CA ALA A 257 11.53 -4.94 -10.36
C ALA A 257 11.44 -4.70 -11.87
N ALA A 258 11.86 -3.53 -12.35
CA ALA A 258 11.87 -3.20 -13.78
C ALA A 258 12.74 -4.17 -14.60
N LEU A 259 13.87 -4.63 -14.05
CA LEU A 259 14.67 -5.68 -14.68
C LEU A 259 13.95 -7.03 -14.69
N ALA A 260 13.39 -7.46 -13.55
CA ALA A 260 12.67 -8.72 -13.44
C ALA A 260 11.46 -8.80 -14.39
N TRP A 261 10.74 -7.69 -14.59
CA TRP A 261 9.67 -7.60 -15.60
C TRP A 261 10.15 -7.96 -17.01
N LYS A 262 11.32 -7.47 -17.43
CA LYS A 262 11.86 -7.74 -18.78
C LYS A 262 12.13 -9.23 -19.00
N PHE A 263 12.49 -9.97 -17.94
CA PHE A 263 12.74 -11.40 -18.01
C PHE A 263 11.46 -12.22 -17.90
N LYS A 264 10.57 -11.88 -16.96
CA LYS A 264 9.36 -12.65 -16.67
C LYS A 264 8.26 -12.42 -17.71
N TYR A 265 8.16 -11.20 -18.24
CA TYR A 265 7.13 -10.79 -19.18
C TYR A 265 7.73 -10.02 -20.37
N PRO A 266 8.57 -10.66 -21.22
CA PRO A 266 9.39 -9.99 -22.23
C PRO A 266 8.59 -9.24 -23.31
N THR A 267 7.33 -9.63 -23.50
CA THR A 267 6.41 -9.02 -24.47
C THR A 267 5.41 -8.06 -23.84
N SER A 268 5.39 -7.97 -22.50
CA SER A 268 4.50 -7.08 -21.76
C SER A 268 5.17 -5.75 -21.49
N LYS A 269 4.35 -4.73 -21.31
CA LYS A 269 4.84 -3.44 -20.82
C LYS A 269 5.15 -3.58 -19.32
N ILE A 270 6.27 -3.03 -18.88
CA ILE A 270 6.60 -2.91 -17.45
C ILE A 270 5.52 -2.06 -16.78
N ASP A 271 5.04 -2.50 -15.62
CA ASP A 271 4.08 -1.70 -14.87
C ASP A 271 4.73 -0.61 -14.03
N ASP A 272 3.95 0.39 -13.65
CA ASP A 272 4.44 1.50 -12.84
C ASP A 272 4.77 0.98 -11.42
N CYS A 273 5.96 1.29 -10.90
CA CYS A 273 6.45 0.72 -9.65
C CYS A 273 6.56 1.82 -8.59
N ALA A 274 5.79 1.77 -7.51
CA ALA A 274 5.97 2.67 -6.36
C ALA A 274 6.39 1.89 -5.11
N VAL A 275 7.37 2.41 -4.36
CA VAL A 275 7.92 1.79 -3.15
C VAL A 275 8.09 2.82 -2.04
N VAL A 276 7.73 2.44 -0.83
CA VAL A 276 8.12 3.08 0.44
C VAL A 276 8.80 2.04 1.33
N CYS A 277 10.02 2.32 1.77
CA CYS A 277 10.73 1.55 2.79
C CYS A 277 10.74 2.35 4.09
N LEU A 278 10.08 1.82 5.13
CA LEU A 278 10.08 2.36 6.49
C LEU A 278 11.03 1.53 7.35
N PHE A 279 12.18 2.08 7.72
CA PHE A 279 13.12 1.40 8.62
C PHE A 279 12.68 1.57 10.08
N LEU A 280 12.63 0.44 10.78
CA LEU A 280 12.22 0.32 12.17
C LEU A 280 13.50 0.24 13.01
N ASN A 281 13.77 1.26 13.82
CA ASN A 281 14.95 1.25 14.68
C ASN A 281 14.80 0.14 15.75
N SER A 282 15.72 -0.82 15.74
CA SER A 282 15.96 -1.72 16.88
C SER A 282 16.90 -1.02 17.86
N ASP A 283 16.37 -0.56 18.99
CA ASP A 283 17.25 -0.32 20.15
C ASP A 283 17.67 -1.69 20.69
N GLU A 284 18.92 -2.10 20.45
CA GLU A 284 19.89 -2.55 21.47
C GLU A 284 21.12 -3.23 20.83
N SER A 285 22.27 -2.56 20.89
CA SER A 285 23.44 -3.17 21.55
C SER A 285 24.33 -2.07 22.13
N SER A 286 24.67 -2.28 23.39
CA SER A 286 25.45 -1.46 24.31
C SER A 286 26.84 -1.07 23.79
N SER A 287 27.18 0.22 23.85
CA SER A 287 28.40 0.64 24.55
C SER A 287 28.24 2.04 25.17
N SER A 288 28.76 2.13 26.38
CA SER A 288 28.78 3.22 27.36
C SER A 288 29.21 4.60 26.85
N THR A 289 28.48 5.66 27.18
CA THR A 289 28.84 6.67 28.22
C THR A 289 27.84 7.82 28.20
N ALA A 290 27.59 8.39 29.39
CA ALA A 290 26.70 9.52 29.59
C ALA A 290 27.10 10.75 28.75
N ASN A 291 26.13 11.30 28.02
CA ASN A 291 25.85 12.74 28.06
C ASN A 291 24.49 13.07 27.43
N SER A 292 23.75 13.91 28.13
CA SER A 292 22.44 14.44 27.80
C SER A 292 22.42 15.16 26.45
N LYS A 293 21.69 14.62 25.47
CA LYS A 293 20.93 15.38 24.48
C LYS A 293 19.64 14.61 24.19
N GLU A 294 18.49 15.27 24.37
CA GLU A 294 17.24 14.85 23.75
C GLU A 294 17.44 14.93 22.23
N ASP A 295 17.85 13.83 21.62
CA ASP A 295 17.83 13.69 20.17
C ASP A 295 16.56 12.93 19.80
N GLY A 296 15.65 13.62 19.11
CA GLY A 296 14.38 13.05 18.67
C GLY A 296 14.63 11.89 17.71
N ARG A 297 14.40 10.67 18.18
CA ARG A 297 14.59 9.43 17.41
C ARG A 297 13.74 9.47 16.13
N ARG A 298 14.38 9.59 14.97
CA ARG A 298 13.71 9.70 13.67
C ARG A 298 13.67 8.31 13.01
N ASN A 299 12.49 7.83 12.61
CA ASN A 299 12.42 6.68 11.69
C ASN A 299 12.97 7.13 10.33
N ASP A 300 13.81 6.31 9.71
CA ASP A 300 14.30 6.59 8.35
C ASP A 300 13.30 6.07 7.33
N ILE A 301 13.00 6.88 6.31
CA ILE A 301 11.97 6.59 5.32
C ILE A 301 12.53 6.89 3.94
N GLU A 302 12.58 5.85 3.11
CA GLU A 302 13.01 5.97 1.73
C GLU A 302 11.84 5.73 0.78
N VAL A 303 11.80 6.47 -0.33
CA VAL A 303 10.71 6.39 -1.30
C VAL A 303 11.24 6.39 -2.74
N ALA A 304 10.68 5.56 -3.62
CA ALA A 304 10.99 5.57 -5.06
C ALA A 304 9.74 5.31 -5.93
N ILE A 305 9.68 5.89 -7.14
CA ILE A 305 8.75 5.46 -8.21
C ILE A 305 9.55 5.37 -9.53
N ALA A 306 9.28 4.37 -10.37
CA ALA A 306 9.61 4.39 -11.80
C ALA A 306 8.34 4.17 -12.64
#